data_AF-A0A8P0NCJ0-F1
#
_entry.id   AF-A0A8P0NCJ0-F1
#
_cell.length_a   1.000
_cell.length_b   1.000
_cell.length_c   1.000
_cell.angle_alpha   90.00
_cell.angle_beta   90.00
_cell.angle_gamma   90.00
#
_symmetry.space_group_name_H-M   'P 1'
#
loop_
_entity.id
_entity.type
_entity.pdbx_description
1 polymer ?
#
loop_
_entity_poly.entity_id
_entity_poly.type
_entity_poly.pdbx_seq_one_letter_code
_entity_poly.pdbx_strand_id
1 'polypeptide(L)'
;MLRYPYFCRLYKEFLSCWWESGIFNSGVWPKRIHDTAQRYNECEAREQTDQTGTQEMHRPQDRDNEAVTKLHIPVMVDEVVRCLAPQKGQIFLDMTFGSGGHTRAILQKESDITLYALDRDPTAYAIAEQLSELYPKQIRALLGQFSQAEALLMKAGVQPGTLDGVLLDPGCSSMQLDAPERGFSLRKDGPLDMRMDGGRYPDMPTAADVVNALDQQALASILRTYGEEKHAKKIASAIVQARSLYPISRTQQLASIVA
;
A
#
# COMPACT_ATOMS: atom_id res chain seq x y z
N MET A 1 0.08 28.55 3.45
CA MET A 1 0.31 28.28 4.89
C MET A 1 -0.92 27.54 5.41
N LEU A 2 -0.98 26.22 5.19
CA LEU A 2 -2.08 25.37 5.64
C LEU A 2 -1.89 25.08 7.13
N ARG A 3 -2.69 25.70 8.00
CA ARG A 3 -2.74 25.36 9.42
C ARG A 3 -3.77 24.25 9.57
N TYR A 4 -3.32 23.00 9.69
CA TYR A 4 -4.15 21.86 10.07
C TYR A 4 -4.42 21.94 11.58
N PRO A 5 -5.65 22.24 12.04
CA PRO A 5 -5.96 22.30 13.46
C PRO A 5 -5.94 20.91 14.12
N TYR A 6 -5.96 19.84 13.32
CA TYR A 6 -5.99 18.44 13.75
C TYR A 6 -4.66 17.92 14.31
N PHE A 7 -3.53 18.50 13.90
CA PHE A 7 -2.19 18.03 14.30
C PHE A 7 -1.60 18.82 15.48
N CYS A 8 -2.39 19.67 16.13
CA CYS A 8 -1.93 20.46 17.27
C CYS A 8 -2.05 19.68 18.59
N ARG A 9 -1.14 18.73 18.82
CA ARG A 9 -0.62 18.46 20.16
C ARG A 9 0.90 18.33 20.08
N LEU A 10 1.58 19.34 20.62
CA LEU A 10 3.04 19.38 20.73
C LEU A 10 3.53 18.16 21.53
N TYR A 11 4.49 17.45 20.94
CA TYR A 11 5.42 16.58 21.67
C TYR A 11 6.09 17.37 22.80
N LYS A 12 5.83 16.98 24.03
CA LYS A 12 6.74 17.16 25.17
C LYS A 12 6.74 15.86 25.94
N GLU A 13 7.76 15.05 25.68
CA GLU A 13 8.41 14.03 26.51
C GLU A 13 9.17 13.08 25.55
N PHE A 14 10.28 13.55 24.98
CA PHE A 14 11.16 12.69 24.18
C PHE A 14 12.65 12.87 24.50
N LEU A 15 13.00 13.49 25.64
CA LEU A 15 14.39 13.79 26.00
C LEU A 15 14.75 13.67 27.49
N SER A 16 14.07 12.83 28.28
CA SER A 16 14.42 12.60 29.70
C SER A 16 14.76 11.15 30.08
N CYS A 17 14.54 10.16 29.22
CA CYS A 17 14.85 8.76 29.56
C CYS A 17 16.20 8.24 29.00
N TRP A 18 17.02 9.10 28.39
CA TRP A 18 18.28 8.69 27.76
C TRP A 18 19.52 9.46 28.25
N TRP A 19 19.43 10.16 29.39
CA TRP A 19 20.57 10.92 29.91
C TRP A 19 20.79 10.77 31.42
N GLU A 20 20.98 9.54 31.87
CA GLU A 20 21.67 9.13 33.11
C GLU A 20 21.74 7.59 33.00
N SER A 21 22.86 6.86 32.95
CA SER A 21 24.22 7.09 33.45
C SER A 21 25.24 6.45 32.49
N GLY A 22 26.46 7.00 32.48
CA GLY A 22 27.53 6.59 31.58
C GLY A 22 28.13 5.20 31.85
N ILE A 23 28.71 4.61 30.81
CA ILE A 23 30.15 4.39 30.64
C ILE A 23 30.35 3.94 29.18
N PHE A 24 31.13 4.72 28.46
CA PHE A 24 31.57 4.46 27.10
C PHE A 24 32.63 3.35 27.15
N ASN A 25 32.39 2.22 26.48
CA ASN A 25 33.46 1.27 26.17
C ASN A 25 33.36 0.85 24.70
N SER A 26 34.30 1.35 23.91
CA SER A 26 34.49 1.00 22.51
C SER A 26 35.06 -0.41 22.41
N GLY A 27 34.18 -1.41 22.32
CA GLY A 27 34.52 -2.80 22.05
C GLY A 27 34.18 -3.18 20.60
N VAL A 28 35.19 -3.66 19.89
CA VAL A 28 35.14 -4.19 18.51
C VAL A 28 34.02 -5.23 18.34
N TRP A 29 33.15 -5.05 17.34
CA TRP A 29 32.14 -6.04 16.95
C TRP A 29 32.70 -7.03 15.91
N PRO A 30 32.63 -8.34 16.14
CA PRO A 30 33.00 -9.33 15.14
C PRO A 30 31.88 -9.49 14.10
N LYS A 31 32.24 -9.38 12.81
CA LYS A 31 31.41 -9.83 11.70
C LYS A 31 31.21 -11.35 11.81
N ARG A 32 29.98 -11.80 12.04
CA ARG A 32 29.56 -13.17 11.73
C ARG A 32 28.21 -13.13 11.03
N ILE A 33 28.27 -13.30 9.71
CA ILE A 33 27.13 -13.57 8.84
C ILE A 33 26.78 -15.03 9.08
N HIS A 34 25.58 -15.31 9.60
CA HIS A 34 25.02 -16.66 9.58
C HIS A 34 24.32 -16.87 8.24
N ASP A 35 24.79 -17.92 7.56
CA ASP A 35 24.34 -18.43 6.28
C ASP A 35 23.00 -19.17 6.46
N THR A 36 21.93 -18.63 5.89
CA THR A 36 20.56 -19.17 5.98
C THR A 36 20.22 -20.07 4.78
N ALA A 37 21.21 -20.72 4.16
CA ALA A 37 20.99 -21.63 3.03
C ALA A 37 20.67 -23.09 3.42
N GLN A 38 20.73 -23.47 4.71
CA GLN A 38 20.60 -24.88 5.11
C GLN A 38 19.22 -25.34 5.58
N ARG A 39 18.19 -24.47 5.63
CA ARG A 39 16.84 -24.85 6.08
C ARG A 39 15.79 -25.03 4.98
N TYR A 40 16.16 -24.87 3.71
CA TYR A 40 15.25 -25.11 2.58
C TYR A 40 15.36 -26.52 1.99
N ASN A 41 16.51 -27.20 2.13
CA ASN A 41 16.72 -28.52 1.51
C ASN A 41 16.17 -29.70 2.31
N GLU A 42 15.77 -29.51 3.57
CA GLU A 42 15.16 -30.58 4.39
C GLU A 42 13.65 -30.74 4.16
N CYS A 43 13.01 -29.78 3.48
CA CYS A 43 11.59 -29.83 3.13
C CYS A 43 11.36 -30.60 1.81
N GLU A 44 12.24 -30.44 0.82
CA GLU A 44 12.12 -31.12 -0.49
C GLU A 44 12.50 -32.62 -0.44
N ALA A 45 13.34 -33.03 0.52
CA ALA A 45 13.77 -34.43 0.62
C ALA A 45 12.72 -35.37 1.26
N ARG A 46 11.64 -34.83 1.83
CA ARG A 46 10.55 -35.61 2.44
C ARG A 46 9.36 -35.84 1.51
N GLU A 47 9.32 -35.21 0.35
CA GLU A 47 8.21 -35.34 -0.63
C GLU A 47 8.50 -36.33 -1.77
N GLN A 48 9.67 -36.99 -1.80
CA GLN A 48 10.05 -37.92 -2.88
C GLN A 48 10.00 -39.41 -2.53
N THR A 49 9.54 -39.79 -1.34
CA THR A 49 9.40 -41.21 -0.96
C THR A 49 7.99 -41.54 -0.50
N ASP A 50 6.97 -41.32 -1.33
CA ASP A 50 5.72 -42.10 -1.23
C ASP A 50 4.85 -42.01 -2.49
N GLN A 51 5.31 -42.55 -3.61
CA GLN A 51 4.44 -42.89 -4.74
C GLN A 51 4.89 -44.19 -5.40
N THR A 52 4.49 -45.32 -4.81
CA THR A 52 4.46 -46.60 -5.53
C THR A 52 3.09 -47.26 -5.33
N GLY A 53 2.31 -47.33 -6.42
CA GLY A 53 1.26 -48.33 -6.61
C GLY A 53 -0.17 -47.96 -6.19
N THR A 54 -1.03 -47.73 -7.18
CA THR A 54 -2.24 -48.55 -7.52
C THR A 54 -3.27 -47.67 -8.21
N GLN A 55 -3.65 -48.06 -9.44
CA GLN A 55 -4.72 -47.46 -10.22
C GLN A 55 -6.08 -47.83 -9.62
N GLU A 56 -6.95 -46.85 -9.38
CA GLU A 56 -8.39 -47.07 -9.46
C GLU A 56 -9.14 -45.80 -9.84
N MET A 57 -10.20 -46.02 -10.62
CA MET A 57 -10.90 -45.06 -11.47
C MET A 57 -12.08 -44.45 -10.69
N HIS A 58 -12.02 -43.16 -10.32
CA HIS A 58 -13.19 -42.40 -9.87
C HIS A 58 -13.18 -40.93 -10.29
N ARG A 59 -14.38 -40.48 -10.66
CA ARG A 59 -14.87 -39.23 -11.26
C ARG A 59 -14.33 -37.93 -10.62
N PRO A 60 -14.02 -36.84 -11.36
CA PRO A 60 -13.58 -35.61 -10.73
C PRO A 60 -14.79 -34.76 -10.29
N GLN A 61 -14.96 -34.59 -8.99
CA GLN A 61 -15.65 -33.46 -8.40
C GLN A 61 -14.67 -32.76 -7.45
N ASP A 62 -14.77 -31.43 -7.41
CA ASP A 62 -14.06 -30.49 -6.54
C ASP A 62 -12.54 -30.38 -6.74
N ARG A 63 -12.14 -29.48 -7.64
CA ARG A 63 -10.76 -28.95 -7.70
C ARG A 63 -10.69 -27.43 -7.87
N ASP A 64 -11.68 -26.70 -7.36
CA ASP A 64 -11.71 -25.24 -7.39
C ASP A 64 -11.81 -24.65 -5.97
N ASN A 65 -10.90 -25.01 -5.05
CA ASN A 65 -10.80 -24.27 -3.78
C ASN A 65 -9.45 -24.34 -3.06
N GLU A 66 -8.33 -24.25 -3.80
CA GLU A 66 -7.01 -24.11 -3.17
C GLU A 66 -6.13 -23.11 -3.94
N ALA A 67 -6.60 -21.86 -3.99
CA ALA A 67 -5.70 -20.72 -4.01
C ALA A 67 -5.94 -19.97 -2.71
N VAL A 68 -5.40 -20.50 -1.61
CA VAL A 68 -5.23 -19.72 -0.38
C VAL A 68 -4.42 -18.50 -0.78
N THR A 69 -5.10 -17.38 -0.99
CA THR A 69 -4.49 -16.09 -1.25
C THR A 69 -3.50 -15.87 -0.12
N LYS A 70 -2.21 -15.92 -0.46
CA LYS A 70 -1.13 -15.65 0.48
C LYS A 70 -1.47 -14.32 1.14
N LEU A 71 -1.88 -14.36 2.41
CA LEU A 71 -2.34 -13.16 3.12
C LEU A 71 -1.18 -12.16 3.09
N HIS A 72 -1.39 -11.03 2.40
CA HIS A 72 -0.38 -9.98 2.35
C HIS A 72 -0.13 -9.47 3.76
N ILE A 73 1.09 -9.68 4.26
CA ILE A 73 1.51 -9.15 5.55
C ILE A 73 1.85 -7.66 5.36
N PRO A 74 1.21 -6.74 6.10
CA PRO A 74 1.50 -5.31 5.97
C PRO A 74 2.93 -4.98 6.35
N VAL A 75 3.48 -3.95 5.70
CA VAL A 75 4.86 -3.50 5.92
C VAL A 75 4.98 -2.96 7.35
N MET A 76 5.96 -3.46 8.11
CA MET A 76 6.24 -2.98 9.48
C MET A 76 5.01 -3.03 10.42
N VAL A 77 4.14 -4.04 10.26
CA VAL A 77 2.90 -4.16 11.03
C VAL A 77 3.12 -4.13 12.56
N ASP A 78 4.16 -4.82 13.04
CA ASP A 78 4.48 -4.89 14.47
C ASP A 78 4.98 -3.54 15.00
N GLU A 79 5.81 -2.83 14.23
CA GLU A 79 6.27 -1.48 14.56
C GLU A 79 5.11 -0.50 14.62
N VAL A 80 4.21 -0.52 13.63
CA VAL A 80 3.04 0.36 13.55
C VAL A 80 2.15 0.15 14.77
N VAL A 81 1.82 -1.10 15.07
CA VAL A 81 0.97 -1.44 16.21
C VAL A 81 1.62 -1.05 17.54
N ARG A 82 2.94 -1.27 17.68
CA ARG A 82 3.69 -0.88 18.88
C ARG A 82 3.75 0.64 19.04
N CYS A 83 3.91 1.40 17.95
CA CYS A 83 3.95 2.86 17.97
C CYS A 83 2.59 3.48 18.29
N LEU A 84 1.49 2.91 17.75
CA LEU A 84 0.14 3.38 18.05
C LEU A 84 -0.32 2.99 19.46
N ALA A 85 0.17 1.86 19.98
CA ALA A 85 -0.09 1.37 21.34
C ALA A 85 -1.58 1.45 21.75
N PRO A 86 -2.51 0.88 20.96
CA PRO A 86 -3.94 1.12 21.10
C PRO A 86 -4.45 0.75 22.50
N GLN A 87 -5.23 1.66 23.07
CA GLN A 87 -5.87 1.54 24.38
C GLN A 87 -7.39 1.67 24.23
N LYS A 88 -8.11 1.12 25.21
CA LYS A 88 -9.55 1.21 25.32
C LYS A 88 -10.06 2.65 25.17
N GLY A 89 -11.09 2.82 24.34
CA GLY A 89 -11.80 4.07 24.09
C GLY A 89 -11.15 5.00 23.06
N GLN A 90 -9.99 4.64 22.51
CA GLN A 90 -9.26 5.50 21.58
C GLN A 90 -9.86 5.51 20.17
N ILE A 91 -9.61 6.62 19.47
CA ILE A 91 -10.08 6.87 18.11
C ILE A 91 -8.88 7.02 17.17
N PHE A 92 -8.87 6.21 16.11
CA PHE A 92 -7.81 6.17 15.13
C PHE A 92 -8.33 6.48 13.73
N LEU A 93 -7.43 6.97 12.87
CA LEU A 93 -7.65 7.12 11.44
C LEU A 93 -6.58 6.33 10.68
N ASP A 94 -6.99 5.38 9.85
CA ASP A 94 -6.16 4.79 8.80
C ASP A 94 -6.42 5.56 7.50
N MET A 95 -5.48 6.39 7.06
CA MET A 95 -5.62 7.26 5.88
C MET A 95 -5.42 6.54 4.55
N THR A 96 -4.95 5.30 4.58
CA THR A 96 -4.54 4.49 3.42
C THR A 96 -4.94 3.05 3.68
N PHE A 97 -6.24 2.83 3.92
CA PHE A 97 -6.76 1.55 4.38
C PHE A 97 -6.31 0.37 3.50
N GLY A 98 -6.33 0.54 2.17
CA GLY A 98 -5.92 -0.49 1.22
C GLY A 98 -6.73 -1.77 1.40
N SER A 99 -6.07 -2.89 1.69
CA SER A 99 -6.73 -4.16 1.99
C SER A 99 -7.12 -4.32 3.46
N GLY A 100 -6.77 -3.35 4.33
CA GLY A 100 -7.10 -3.30 5.75
C GLY A 100 -6.21 -4.13 6.66
N GLY A 101 -5.01 -4.48 6.23
CA GLY A 101 -4.12 -5.33 7.02
C GLY A 101 -3.64 -4.66 8.32
N HIS A 102 -3.22 -3.39 8.27
CA HIS A 102 -2.88 -2.62 9.47
C HIS A 102 -4.09 -2.40 10.37
N THR A 103 -5.22 -1.94 9.80
CA THR A 103 -6.48 -1.76 10.55
C THR A 103 -6.88 -3.04 11.32
N ARG A 104 -6.79 -4.24 10.70
CA ARG A 104 -7.07 -5.51 11.38
C ARG A 104 -6.06 -5.82 12.49
N ALA A 105 -4.77 -5.56 12.27
CA ALA A 105 -3.75 -5.78 13.29
C ALA A 105 -3.94 -4.86 14.51
N ILE A 106 -4.38 -3.63 14.30
CA ILE A 106 -4.71 -2.68 15.38
C ILE A 106 -5.94 -3.18 16.17
N LEU A 107 -7.03 -3.57 15.48
CA LEU A 107 -8.23 -4.16 16.10
C LEU A 107 -7.94 -5.44 16.90
N GLN A 108 -6.97 -6.24 16.46
CA GLN A 108 -6.56 -7.45 17.17
C GLN A 108 -5.86 -7.16 18.50
N LYS A 109 -5.27 -5.98 18.68
CA LYS A 109 -4.65 -5.59 19.95
C LYS A 109 -5.63 -5.02 20.94
N GLU A 110 -6.59 -4.23 20.48
CA GLU A 110 -7.65 -3.68 21.31
C GLU A 110 -8.95 -3.61 20.50
N SER A 111 -10.02 -4.16 21.07
CA SER A 111 -11.32 -4.31 20.42
C SER A 111 -12.31 -3.19 20.75
N ASP A 112 -12.04 -2.44 21.83
CA ASP A 112 -12.82 -1.28 22.25
C ASP A 112 -12.13 0.01 21.78
N ILE A 113 -11.98 0.14 20.46
CA ILE A 113 -11.48 1.34 19.78
C ILE A 113 -12.40 1.69 18.62
N THR A 114 -12.33 2.93 18.17
CA THR A 114 -12.95 3.36 16.91
C THR A 114 -11.88 3.62 15.86
N LEU A 115 -12.06 3.12 14.65
CA LEU A 115 -11.14 3.22 13.52
C LEU A 115 -11.90 3.74 12.30
N TYR A 116 -11.47 4.90 11.81
CA TYR A 116 -11.91 5.44 10.53
C TYR A 116 -10.99 4.90 9.44
N ALA A 117 -11.53 4.09 8.55
CA ALA A 117 -10.81 3.47 7.43
C ALA A 117 -11.05 4.29 6.17
N LEU A 118 -10.07 5.11 5.78
CA LEU A 118 -10.14 6.00 4.64
C LEU A 118 -9.32 5.46 3.46
N ASP A 119 -9.94 5.41 2.29
CA ASP A 119 -9.22 5.20 1.04
C ASP A 119 -9.90 5.94 -0.12
N ARG A 120 -9.12 6.29 -1.14
CA ARG A 120 -9.63 6.90 -2.37
C ARG A 120 -10.12 5.84 -3.37
N ASP A 121 -9.58 4.63 -3.29
CA ASP A 121 -9.89 3.52 -4.19
C ASP A 121 -11.26 2.90 -3.79
N PRO A 122 -12.25 2.88 -4.71
CA PRO A 122 -13.53 2.21 -4.48
C PRO A 122 -13.38 0.75 -4.01
N THR A 123 -12.36 0.05 -4.50
CA THR A 123 -12.10 -1.36 -4.17
C THR A 123 -11.72 -1.50 -2.70
N ALA A 124 -10.82 -0.64 -2.22
CA ALA A 124 -10.42 -0.59 -0.82
C ALA A 124 -11.59 -0.16 0.07
N TYR A 125 -12.37 0.83 -0.37
CA TYR A 125 -13.56 1.28 0.35
C TYR A 125 -14.61 0.18 0.49
N ALA A 126 -14.88 -0.61 -0.56
CA ALA A 126 -15.81 -1.74 -0.47
C ALA A 126 -15.36 -2.78 0.56
N ILE A 127 -14.04 -3.03 0.66
CA ILE A 127 -13.47 -3.91 1.71
C ILE A 127 -13.64 -3.27 3.10
N ALA A 128 -13.48 -1.95 3.22
CA ALA A 128 -13.73 -1.23 4.47
C ALA A 128 -15.21 -1.29 4.88
N GLU A 129 -16.15 -1.20 3.93
CA GLU A 129 -17.58 -1.35 4.18
C GLU A 129 -17.89 -2.75 4.71
N GLN A 130 -17.41 -3.80 4.05
CA GLN A 130 -17.54 -5.18 4.52
C GLN A 130 -16.93 -5.36 5.92
N LEU A 131 -15.78 -4.77 6.19
CA LEU A 131 -15.17 -4.80 7.52
C LEU A 131 -16.01 -4.05 8.55
N SER A 132 -16.67 -2.95 8.15
CA SER A 132 -17.58 -2.19 9.03
C SER A 132 -18.83 -2.97 9.41
N GLU A 133 -19.32 -3.84 8.54
CA GLU A 133 -20.44 -4.74 8.85
C GLU A 133 -20.04 -5.81 9.88
N LEU A 134 -18.80 -6.31 9.80
CA LEU A 134 -18.25 -7.26 10.77
C LEU A 134 -17.94 -6.60 12.13
N TYR A 135 -17.57 -5.31 12.12
CA TYR A 135 -17.21 -4.54 13.32
C TYR A 135 -18.01 -3.24 13.42
N PRO A 136 -19.34 -3.31 13.58
CA PRO A 136 -20.24 -2.15 13.44
C PRO A 136 -20.09 -1.10 14.55
N LYS A 137 -19.38 -1.41 15.63
CA LYS A 137 -19.07 -0.43 16.69
C LYS A 137 -17.70 0.20 16.50
N GLN A 138 -16.77 -0.51 15.87
CA GLN A 138 -15.37 -0.13 15.79
C GLN A 138 -15.03 0.55 14.46
N ILE A 139 -15.57 0.09 13.33
CA ILE A 139 -15.08 0.51 12.01
C ILE A 139 -16.05 1.47 11.32
N ARG A 140 -15.50 2.52 10.73
CA ARG A 140 -16.20 3.52 9.93
C ARG A 140 -15.47 3.69 8.60
N ALA A 141 -16.06 3.22 7.50
CA ALA A 141 -15.49 3.37 6.17
C ALA A 141 -15.68 4.82 5.66
N LEU A 142 -14.64 5.40 5.08
CA LEU A 142 -14.65 6.71 4.45
C LEU A 142 -14.08 6.61 3.02
N LEU A 143 -14.81 7.15 2.05
CA LEU A 143 -14.39 7.17 0.65
C LEU A 143 -13.87 8.55 0.25
N GLY A 144 -12.57 8.70 0.00
CA GLY A 144 -11.98 9.97 -0.42
C GLY A 144 -10.47 10.02 -0.35
N GLN A 145 -9.88 11.13 -0.80
CA GLN A 145 -8.44 11.32 -0.70
C GLN A 145 -8.07 11.62 0.76
N PHE A 146 -6.90 11.18 1.22
CA PHE A 146 -6.42 11.53 2.57
C PHE A 146 -6.26 13.05 2.76
N SER A 147 -6.05 13.82 1.69
CA SER A 147 -6.05 15.29 1.70
C SER A 147 -7.40 15.89 2.10
N GLN A 148 -8.48 15.11 2.00
CA GLN A 148 -9.84 15.48 2.36
C GLN A 148 -10.28 14.89 3.72
N ALA A 149 -9.38 14.23 4.44
CA ALA A 149 -9.70 13.49 5.67
C ALA A 149 -10.41 14.36 6.72
N GLU A 150 -9.94 15.59 6.93
CA GLU A 150 -10.56 16.56 7.86
C GLU A 150 -12.05 16.79 7.54
N ALA A 151 -12.38 17.09 6.29
CA ALA A 151 -13.76 17.32 5.87
C ALA A 151 -14.63 16.05 6.00
N LEU A 152 -14.06 14.88 5.69
CA LEU A 152 -14.75 13.59 5.79
C LEU A 152 -15.02 13.21 7.26
N LEU A 153 -14.05 13.43 8.14
CA LEU A 153 -14.18 13.19 9.58
C LEU A 153 -15.22 14.09 10.23
N MET A 154 -15.22 15.39 9.90
CA MET A 154 -16.25 16.34 10.35
C MET A 154 -17.65 15.91 9.90
N LYS A 155 -17.79 15.50 8.63
CA LYS A 155 -19.05 14.98 8.09
C LYS A 155 -19.49 13.70 8.82
N ALA A 156 -18.55 12.89 9.28
CA ALA A 156 -18.79 11.70 10.09
C ALA A 156 -19.01 11.99 11.59
N GLY A 157 -19.05 13.27 11.99
CA GLY A 157 -19.32 13.70 13.37
C GLY A 157 -18.12 13.70 14.32
N VAL A 158 -16.91 13.44 13.81
CA VAL A 158 -15.67 13.46 14.60
C VAL A 158 -15.32 14.89 14.96
N GLN A 159 -15.08 15.14 16.24
CA GLN A 159 -14.72 16.47 16.72
C GLN A 159 -13.21 16.73 16.51
N PRO A 160 -12.79 17.97 16.20
CA PRO A 160 -11.38 18.30 16.13
C PRO A 160 -10.63 17.96 17.43
N GLY A 161 -9.43 17.42 17.31
CA GLY A 161 -8.57 17.09 18.45
C GLY A 161 -8.94 15.82 19.23
N THR A 162 -9.87 14.99 18.72
CA THR A 162 -10.27 13.72 19.37
C THR A 162 -9.63 12.47 18.77
N LEU A 163 -8.75 12.60 17.76
CA LEU A 163 -7.98 11.46 17.26
C LEU A 163 -6.81 11.19 18.19
N ASP A 164 -6.66 9.94 18.60
CA ASP A 164 -5.55 9.43 19.40
C ASP A 164 -4.37 8.96 18.55
N GLY A 165 -4.63 8.59 17.28
CA GLY A 165 -3.58 8.21 16.35
C GLY A 165 -4.02 8.24 14.89
N VAL A 166 -3.03 8.42 14.01
CA VAL A 166 -3.22 8.44 12.56
C VAL A 166 -2.17 7.54 11.92
N LEU A 167 -2.59 6.65 11.05
CA LEU A 167 -1.75 5.81 10.22
C LEU A 167 -1.78 6.32 8.78
N LEU A 168 -0.59 6.37 8.17
CA LEU A 168 -0.41 6.61 6.75
C LEU A 168 0.68 5.67 6.22
N ASP A 169 0.29 4.77 5.33
CA ASP A 169 1.15 3.86 4.55
C ASP A 169 1.08 4.30 3.08
N PRO A 170 1.91 5.27 2.66
CA PRO A 170 1.81 5.84 1.33
C PRO A 170 2.37 4.88 0.28
N GLY A 171 1.54 4.51 -0.70
CA GLY A 171 1.97 3.65 -1.79
C GLY A 171 0.81 3.16 -2.63
N CYS A 172 1.12 2.30 -3.60
CA CYS A 172 0.11 1.51 -4.31
C CYS A 172 -0.15 0.23 -3.51
N SER A 173 -1.41 -0.19 -3.44
CA SER A 173 -1.76 -1.47 -2.82
C SER A 173 -1.43 -2.64 -3.75
N SER A 174 -1.26 -3.85 -3.18
CA SER A 174 -1.13 -5.08 -3.98
C SER A 174 -2.30 -5.27 -4.95
N MET A 175 -3.52 -4.96 -4.50
CA MET A 175 -4.74 -5.03 -5.32
C MET A 175 -4.65 -4.14 -6.57
N GLN A 176 -3.96 -3.00 -6.50
CA GLN A 176 -3.73 -2.13 -7.65
C GLN A 176 -2.62 -2.66 -8.58
N LEU A 177 -1.56 -3.26 -8.02
CA LEU A 177 -0.42 -3.80 -8.78
C LEU A 177 -0.74 -5.14 -9.48
N ASP A 178 -1.59 -5.96 -8.86
CA ASP A 178 -1.94 -7.30 -9.32
C ASP A 178 -2.99 -7.31 -10.42
N ALA A 179 -3.78 -6.24 -10.51
CA ALA A 179 -4.86 -5.96 -11.45
C ALA A 179 -4.34 -5.20 -12.70
N PRO A 180 -4.07 -5.88 -13.83
CA PRO A 180 -3.45 -5.26 -15.00
C PRO A 180 -4.27 -4.10 -15.58
N GLU A 181 -5.60 -4.20 -15.51
CA GLU A 181 -6.54 -3.18 -15.98
C GLU A 181 -6.36 -1.82 -15.30
N ARG A 182 -5.74 -1.79 -14.10
CA ARG A 182 -5.43 -0.56 -13.36
C ARG A 182 -4.20 0.17 -13.90
N GLY A 183 -3.37 -0.50 -14.69
CA GLY A 183 -2.19 0.10 -15.33
C GLY A 183 -0.98 0.34 -14.42
N PHE A 184 -0.99 -0.17 -13.18
CA PHE A 184 0.16 -0.07 -12.26
C PHE A 184 1.11 -1.26 -12.33
N SER A 185 0.69 -2.37 -12.95
CA SER A 185 1.47 -3.61 -12.95
C SER A 185 2.82 -3.43 -13.66
N LEU A 186 3.89 -3.89 -13.01
CA LEU A 186 5.24 -3.88 -13.57
C LEU A 186 5.51 -5.06 -14.52
N ARG A 187 4.63 -6.07 -14.52
CA ARG A 187 4.85 -7.33 -15.23
C ARG A 187 3.76 -7.65 -16.25
N LYS A 188 2.51 -7.28 -15.96
CA LYS A 188 1.37 -7.60 -16.81
C LYS A 188 0.99 -6.37 -17.62
N ASP A 189 0.76 -6.57 -18.91
CA ASP A 189 0.34 -5.49 -19.82
C ASP A 189 -1.12 -5.09 -19.56
N GLY A 190 -1.40 -3.79 -19.59
CA GLY A 190 -2.67 -3.20 -19.22
C GLY A 190 -2.90 -1.85 -19.89
N PRO A 191 -4.12 -1.29 -19.82
CA PRO A 191 -4.36 0.11 -20.17
C PRO A 191 -3.45 1.02 -19.33
N LEU A 192 -2.92 2.07 -19.93
CA LEU A 192 -2.08 3.05 -19.23
C LEU A 192 -2.97 4.03 -18.43
N ASP A 193 -3.62 3.55 -17.38
CA ASP A 193 -4.53 4.35 -16.52
C ASP A 193 -3.78 5.00 -15.34
N MET A 194 -3.31 4.20 -14.38
CA MET A 194 -2.59 4.63 -13.18
C MET A 194 -3.36 5.58 -12.23
N ARG A 195 -4.70 5.64 -12.30
CA ARG A 195 -5.52 6.33 -11.29
C ARG A 195 -5.91 5.39 -10.16
N MET A 196 -5.63 5.81 -8.92
CA MET A 196 -5.97 5.05 -7.72
C MET A 196 -7.47 5.04 -7.43
N ASP A 197 -8.22 6.05 -7.86
CA ASP A 197 -9.66 6.19 -7.55
C ASP A 197 -10.60 5.36 -8.46
N GLY A 198 -10.05 4.46 -9.28
CA GLY A 198 -10.86 3.57 -10.11
C GLY A 198 -11.76 4.29 -11.12
N GLY A 199 -11.39 5.51 -11.54
CA GLY A 199 -12.16 6.28 -12.52
C GLY A 199 -13.35 7.05 -11.92
N ARG A 200 -13.43 7.19 -10.59
CA ARG A 200 -14.46 8.00 -9.91
C ARG A 200 -14.52 9.44 -10.41
N TYR A 201 -13.43 9.96 -10.95
CA TYR A 201 -13.35 11.29 -11.54
C TYR A 201 -13.08 11.15 -13.04
N PRO A 202 -14.12 11.06 -13.88
CA PRO A 202 -13.96 10.77 -15.31
C PRO A 202 -13.17 11.85 -16.05
N ASP A 203 -13.23 13.10 -15.60
CA ASP A 203 -12.50 14.22 -16.18
C ASP A 203 -11.02 14.28 -15.75
N MET A 204 -10.59 13.41 -14.83
CA MET A 204 -9.19 13.36 -14.40
C MET A 204 -8.35 12.59 -15.41
N PRO A 205 -7.22 13.17 -15.86
CA PRO A 205 -6.38 12.55 -16.88
C PRO A 205 -5.79 11.23 -16.39
N THR A 206 -5.81 10.24 -17.27
CA THR A 206 -5.04 8.99 -17.14
C THR A 206 -3.57 9.23 -17.42
N ALA A 207 -2.71 8.26 -17.09
CA ALA A 207 -1.32 8.27 -17.53
C ALA A 207 -1.21 8.31 -19.06
N ALA A 208 -2.12 7.65 -19.80
CA ALA A 208 -2.21 7.73 -21.26
C ALA A 208 -2.44 9.17 -21.73
N ASP A 209 -3.38 9.89 -21.12
CA ASP A 209 -3.65 11.30 -21.47
C ASP A 209 -2.42 12.17 -21.23
N VAL A 210 -1.74 11.97 -20.10
CA VAL A 210 -0.52 12.69 -19.74
C VAL A 210 0.59 12.47 -20.78
N VAL A 211 0.92 11.20 -21.09
CA VAL A 211 2.01 10.89 -22.03
C VAL A 211 1.69 11.28 -23.47
N ASN A 212 0.41 11.37 -23.85
CA ASN A 212 0.02 11.76 -25.20
C ASN A 212 -0.18 13.27 -25.39
N ALA A 213 -0.50 14.02 -24.32
CA ALA A 213 -0.83 15.45 -24.42
C ALA A 213 0.31 16.40 -24.01
N LEU A 214 1.05 16.09 -22.95
CA LEU A 214 2.04 17.03 -22.41
C LEU A 214 3.21 17.26 -23.37
N ASP A 215 3.76 18.47 -23.41
CA ASP A 215 4.97 18.73 -24.20
C ASP A 215 6.21 17.99 -23.62
N GLN A 216 7.28 17.94 -24.41
CA GLN A 216 8.51 17.25 -24.03
C GLN A 216 9.13 17.80 -22.74
N GLN A 217 9.05 19.11 -22.51
CA GLN A 217 9.65 19.76 -21.35
C GLN A 217 8.89 19.40 -20.08
N ALA A 218 7.56 19.43 -20.13
CA ALA A 218 6.68 19.03 -19.04
C ALA A 218 6.87 17.55 -18.69
N LEU A 219 6.93 16.66 -19.69
CA LEU A 219 7.23 15.24 -19.47
C LEU A 219 8.61 15.03 -18.81
N ALA A 220 9.65 15.69 -19.33
CA ALA A 220 10.98 15.60 -18.73
C ALA A 220 11.00 16.14 -17.29
N SER A 221 10.22 17.18 -16.98
CA SER A 221 10.09 17.74 -15.64
C SER A 221 9.44 16.73 -14.67
N ILE A 222 8.36 16.07 -15.08
CA ILE A 222 7.67 15.03 -14.30
C ILE A 222 8.63 13.88 -14.00
N LEU A 223 9.28 13.33 -15.03
CA LEU A 223 10.20 12.20 -14.90
C LEU A 223 11.39 12.53 -13.99
N ARG A 224 11.94 13.75 -14.11
CA ARG A 224 13.05 14.19 -13.26
C ARG A 224 12.63 14.43 -11.81
N THR A 225 11.48 15.07 -11.60
CA THR A 225 11.04 15.52 -10.27
C THR A 225 10.48 14.38 -9.44
N TYR A 226 9.65 13.52 -10.04
CA TYR A 226 8.98 12.44 -9.32
C TYR A 226 9.63 11.08 -9.53
N GLY A 227 10.29 10.86 -10.67
CA GLY A 227 11.00 9.61 -10.97
C GLY A 227 12.49 9.64 -10.64
N GLU A 228 13.04 10.79 -10.25
CA GLU A 228 14.48 11.00 -10.03
C GLU A 228 15.34 10.56 -11.24
N GLU A 229 14.76 10.61 -12.45
CA GLU A 229 15.33 9.98 -13.64
C GLU A 229 16.42 10.84 -14.31
N LYS A 230 17.63 10.31 -14.39
CA LYS A 230 18.82 10.99 -14.95
C LYS A 230 18.69 11.24 -16.45
N HIS A 231 18.03 10.34 -17.16
CA HIS A 231 17.80 10.37 -18.61
C HIS A 231 16.45 10.98 -18.99
N ALA A 232 15.80 11.72 -18.08
CA ALA A 232 14.44 12.27 -18.27
C ALA A 232 14.24 12.99 -19.61
N LYS A 233 15.22 13.78 -20.07
CA LYS A 233 15.13 14.48 -21.37
C LYS A 233 15.11 13.51 -22.56
N LYS A 234 15.91 12.44 -22.51
CA LYS A 234 15.99 11.42 -23.57
C LYS A 234 14.70 10.61 -23.61
N ILE A 235 14.22 10.17 -22.44
CA ILE A 235 12.97 9.41 -22.32
C ILE A 235 11.78 10.25 -22.79
N ALA A 236 11.66 11.50 -22.36
CA ALA A 236 10.61 12.40 -22.84
C ALA A 236 10.65 12.60 -24.36
N SER A 237 11.85 12.70 -24.96
CA SER A 237 12.01 12.77 -26.41
C SER A 237 11.51 11.51 -27.10
N ALA A 238 11.85 10.33 -26.57
CA ALA A 238 11.41 9.04 -27.11
C ALA A 238 9.89 8.88 -27.04
N ILE A 239 9.27 9.30 -25.93
CA ILE A 239 7.81 9.31 -25.77
C ILE A 239 7.15 10.21 -26.82
N VAL A 240 7.65 11.43 -27.01
CA VAL A 240 7.10 12.38 -28.01
C VAL A 240 7.25 11.85 -29.44
N GLN A 241 8.40 11.25 -29.76
CA GLN A 241 8.63 10.64 -31.06
C GLN A 241 7.68 9.45 -31.28
N ALA A 242 7.56 8.55 -30.31
CA ALA A 242 6.70 7.37 -30.41
C ALA A 242 5.23 7.76 -30.61
N ARG A 243 4.70 8.70 -29.82
CA ARG A 243 3.29 9.12 -29.93
C ARG A 243 2.95 9.84 -31.23
N SER A 244 3.94 10.39 -31.94
CA SER A 244 3.73 11.00 -33.26
C SER A 244 3.38 9.98 -34.34
N LEU A 245 3.71 8.69 -34.12
CA LEU A 245 3.34 7.59 -35.01
C LEU A 245 1.98 7.01 -34.62
N TYR A 246 1.84 6.59 -33.35
CA TYR A 246 0.60 6.07 -32.80
C TYR A 246 0.45 6.44 -31.32
N PRO A 247 -0.76 6.75 -30.83
CA PRO A 247 -0.99 7.02 -29.41
C PRO A 247 -0.52 5.88 -28.51
N ILE A 248 0.09 6.24 -27.37
CA ILE A 248 0.56 5.29 -26.35
C ILE A 248 -0.62 5.00 -25.41
N SER A 249 -1.15 3.78 -25.43
CA SER A 249 -2.35 3.41 -24.67
C SER A 249 -2.14 2.29 -23.66
N ARG A 250 -0.99 1.58 -23.73
CA ARG A 250 -0.69 0.43 -22.87
C ARG A 250 0.61 0.57 -22.09
N THR A 251 0.67 -0.09 -20.94
CA THR A 251 1.84 -0.08 -20.05
C THR A 251 3.08 -0.68 -20.71
N GLN A 252 2.95 -1.79 -21.44
CA GLN A 252 4.09 -2.42 -22.12
C GLN A 252 4.64 -1.56 -23.27
N GLN A 253 3.78 -0.79 -23.95
CA GLN A 253 4.24 0.14 -24.98
C GLN A 253 5.13 1.21 -24.37
N LEU A 254 4.68 1.83 -23.27
CA LEU A 254 5.48 2.83 -22.54
C LEU A 254 6.79 2.21 -22.02
N ALA A 255 6.73 1.03 -21.41
CA ALA A 255 7.92 0.34 -20.92
C ALA A 255 8.96 0.09 -22.04
N SER A 256 8.51 -0.37 -23.22
CA SER A 256 9.40 -0.60 -24.37
C SER A 256 10.01 0.67 -24.96
N ILE A 257 9.36 1.83 -24.80
CA ILE A 257 9.91 3.14 -25.23
C ILE A 257 11.00 3.61 -24.26
N VAL A 258 10.89 3.24 -22.98
CA VAL A 258 11.83 3.64 -21.92
C VAL A 258 13.06 2.73 -21.86
N ALA A 259 12.91 1.44 -22.16
CA ALA A 259 13.95 0.41 -22.11
C ALA A 259 15.17 0.72 -23.00
#